data_AF-A0A9E1MYX8-F1
#
_entry.id   AF-A0A9E1MYX8-F1
#
_cell.length_a   1.000
_cell.length_b   1.000
_cell.length_c   1.000
_cell.angle_alpha   90.00
_cell.angle_beta   90.00
_cell.angle_gamma   90.00
#
_symmetry.space_group_name_H-M   'P 1'
#
loop_
_entity.id
_entity.type
_entity.pdbx_description
1 polymer ?
#
loop_
_entity_poly.entity_id
_entity_poly.type
_entity_poly.pdbx_seq_one_letter_code
_entity_poly.pdbx_strand_id
1 'polypeptide(L)'
;ELPTVVVFGLLFFFSDRSPQPAAIVFLVLWQFHYVYRTFVFPLLLRGQEPMALIIPLAGIGFNVGNAYINGRWLFHFGPERGVEWLSDPRFIVGCVIFATGFVIHSTSDRILRNLRSKTEEGNAYRVPYGGLFRWISSPNYFGEMTQWLGFAIATWSIPGLAFFVWTFANLFPRALANHRWYKGEFQDYPKERRAIIPFVL
;
A
#
# COMPACT_ATOMS: atom_id res chain seq x y z
N GLU A 1 9.42 -3.42 -6.98
CA GLU A 1 8.58 -2.22 -7.19
C GLU A 1 9.37 -1.00 -7.68
N LEU A 2 10.71 -1.06 -7.80
CA LEU A 2 11.60 0.04 -8.24
C LEU A 2 11.09 0.95 -9.38
N PRO A 3 10.47 0.45 -10.47
CA PRO A 3 10.02 1.32 -11.56
C PRO A 3 9.10 2.45 -11.11
N THR A 4 8.27 2.25 -10.08
CA THR A 4 7.37 3.29 -9.59
C THR A 4 8.11 4.48 -8.94
N VAL A 5 9.22 4.20 -8.24
CA VAL A 5 10.06 5.21 -7.58
C VAL A 5 10.74 6.06 -8.64
N VAL A 6 11.29 5.39 -9.66
CA VAL A 6 12.04 6.01 -10.74
C VAL A 6 11.11 6.83 -11.65
N VAL A 7 10.06 6.22 -12.18
CA VAL A 7 9.14 6.88 -13.14
C VAL A 7 8.47 8.08 -12.50
N PHE A 8 7.93 7.94 -11.29
CA PHE A 8 7.25 9.05 -10.61
C PHE A 8 8.23 10.19 -10.27
N GLY A 9 9.44 9.86 -9.83
CA GLY A 9 10.50 10.83 -9.57
C GLY A 9 10.94 11.59 -10.83
N LEU A 10 11.20 10.87 -11.94
CA LEU A 10 11.57 11.50 -13.21
C LEU A 10 10.47 12.44 -13.73
N LEU A 11 9.20 12.03 -13.65
CA LEU A 11 8.08 12.88 -14.06
C LEU A 11 7.94 14.16 -13.23
N PHE A 12 8.31 14.11 -11.95
CA PHE A 12 8.42 15.29 -11.11
C PHE A 12 9.59 16.18 -11.52
N PHE A 13 10.80 15.63 -11.67
CA PHE A 13 11.99 16.43 -12.00
C PHE A 13 11.91 17.11 -13.37
N PHE A 14 11.26 16.48 -14.35
CA PHE A 14 11.02 17.06 -15.67
C PHE A 14 9.73 17.89 -15.75
N SER A 15 9.11 18.21 -14.63
CA SER A 15 7.93 19.07 -14.57
C SER A 15 8.30 20.50 -14.20
N ASP A 16 7.69 21.46 -14.89
CA ASP A 16 7.73 22.89 -14.55
C ASP A 16 7.08 23.17 -13.19
N ARG A 17 6.29 22.23 -12.65
CA ARG A 17 5.63 22.30 -11.34
C ARG A 17 6.49 21.75 -10.20
N SER A 18 7.70 21.27 -10.46
CA SER A 18 8.61 20.77 -9.42
C SER A 18 8.87 21.74 -8.25
N PRO A 19 8.88 23.08 -8.43
CA PRO A 19 9.04 24.00 -7.30
C PRO A 19 7.78 24.17 -6.45
N GLN A 20 6.60 23.72 -6.92
CA GLN A 20 5.34 23.93 -6.22
C GLN A 20 5.27 23.09 -4.93
N PRO A 21 4.93 23.68 -3.78
CA PRO A 21 4.88 22.96 -2.51
C PRO A 21 3.97 21.72 -2.52
N ALA A 22 2.79 21.81 -3.14
CA ALA A 22 1.89 20.65 -3.22
C ALA A 22 2.47 19.51 -4.05
N ALA A 23 3.15 19.81 -5.16
CA ALA A 23 3.80 18.80 -6.00
C ALA A 23 4.92 18.09 -5.23
N ILE A 24 5.73 18.83 -4.46
CA ILE A 24 6.77 18.26 -3.59
C ILE A 24 6.14 17.32 -2.56
N VAL A 25 5.04 17.72 -1.91
CA VAL A 25 4.41 16.86 -0.91
C VAL A 25 3.80 15.60 -1.54
N PHE A 26 3.18 15.70 -2.72
CA PHE A 26 2.70 14.50 -3.43
C PHE A 26 3.84 13.54 -3.79
N LEU A 27 4.98 14.08 -4.23
CA LEU A 27 6.20 13.30 -4.43
C LEU A 27 6.62 12.62 -3.13
N VAL A 28 6.70 13.34 -2.02
CA VAL A 28 7.10 12.79 -0.72
C VAL A 28 6.16 11.68 -0.28
N LEU A 29 4.85 11.86 -0.37
CA LEU A 29 3.87 10.83 0.00
C LEU A 29 4.05 9.55 -0.82
N TRP A 30 4.17 9.69 -2.15
CA TRP A 30 4.38 8.56 -3.05
C TRP A 30 5.70 7.83 -2.75
N GLN A 31 6.80 8.59 -2.65
CA GLN A 31 8.12 8.03 -2.41
C GLN A 31 8.24 7.43 -1.02
N PHE A 32 7.65 8.03 0.00
CA PHE A 32 7.66 7.47 1.35
C PHE A 32 7.13 6.04 1.38
N HIS A 33 6.02 5.79 0.69
CA HIS A 33 5.49 4.43 0.56
C HIS A 33 6.39 3.54 -0.30
N TYR A 34 6.74 3.96 -1.51
CA TYR A 34 7.40 3.07 -2.45
C TYR A 34 8.89 2.85 -2.19
N VAL A 35 9.56 3.77 -1.51
CA VAL A 35 10.92 3.56 -0.97
C VAL A 35 10.85 2.49 0.13
N TYR A 36 9.86 2.59 1.04
CA TYR A 36 9.65 1.54 2.03
C TYR A 36 9.39 0.19 1.35
N ARG A 37 8.49 0.12 0.37
CA ARG A 37 8.15 -1.13 -0.32
C ARG A 37 9.23 -1.69 -1.23
N THR A 38 10.09 -0.85 -1.81
CA THR A 38 11.13 -1.27 -2.74
C THR A 38 12.42 -1.66 -2.04
N PHE A 39 12.83 -0.87 -1.05
CA PHE A 39 14.14 -1.03 -0.42
C PHE A 39 14.03 -1.62 0.98
N VAL A 40 13.08 -1.16 1.80
CA VAL A 40 13.00 -1.58 3.19
C VAL A 40 12.33 -2.94 3.33
N PHE A 41 11.12 -3.10 2.79
CA PHE A 41 10.33 -4.32 2.93
C PHE A 41 11.03 -5.57 2.36
N PRO A 42 11.60 -5.57 1.13
CA PRO A 42 12.21 -6.78 0.57
C PRO A 42 13.49 -7.20 1.30
N LEU A 43 14.31 -6.24 1.74
CA LEU A 43 15.51 -6.52 2.55
C LEU A 43 15.18 -7.13 3.92
N LEU A 44 13.93 -7.02 4.34
CA LEU A 44 13.45 -7.50 5.61
C LEU A 44 12.66 -8.83 5.50
N LEU A 45 12.35 -9.30 4.29
CA LEU A 45 11.61 -10.54 4.09
C LEU A 45 12.38 -11.75 4.62
N ARG A 46 11.64 -12.69 5.23
CA ARG A 46 12.15 -13.98 5.71
C ARG A 46 11.38 -15.11 5.03
N GLY A 47 12.10 -16.05 4.43
CA GLY A 47 11.54 -17.13 3.61
C GLY A 47 11.06 -16.62 2.25
N GLN A 48 11.59 -17.18 1.16
CA GLN A 48 11.13 -16.93 -0.20
C GLN A 48 10.72 -18.25 -0.83
N GLU A 49 9.47 -18.31 -1.29
CA GLU A 49 9.04 -19.37 -2.19
C GLU A 49 9.34 -18.94 -3.64
N PRO A 50 9.77 -19.87 -4.51
CA PRO A 50 9.99 -19.55 -5.91
C PRO A 50 8.68 -19.05 -6.55
N MET A 51 8.75 -17.88 -7.19
CA MET A 51 7.61 -17.26 -7.86
C MET A 51 7.74 -17.37 -9.38
N ALA A 52 6.62 -17.60 -10.07
CA ALA A 52 6.58 -17.62 -11.53
C ALA A 52 6.95 -16.24 -12.09
N LEU A 53 7.87 -16.21 -13.07
CA LEU A 53 8.43 -14.97 -13.65
C LEU A 53 7.38 -14.02 -14.24
N ILE A 54 6.23 -14.54 -14.68
CA ILE A 54 5.12 -13.72 -15.18
C ILE A 54 4.59 -12.74 -14.12
N ILE A 55 4.67 -13.09 -12.83
CA ILE A 55 4.18 -12.28 -11.71
C ILE A 55 5.00 -10.98 -11.55
N PRO A 56 6.34 -11.02 -11.39
CA PRO A 56 7.12 -9.80 -11.31
C PRO A 56 7.10 -8.99 -12.62
N LEU A 57 7.04 -9.63 -13.79
CA LEU A 57 6.94 -8.92 -15.08
C LEU A 57 5.63 -8.12 -15.19
N ALA A 58 4.49 -8.75 -14.87
CA ALA A 58 3.20 -8.05 -14.81
C ALA A 58 3.22 -6.93 -13.76
N GLY A 59 3.86 -7.17 -12.61
CA GLY A 59 4.06 -6.16 -11.58
C GLY A 59 4.89 -4.96 -12.03
N ILE A 60 5.92 -5.17 -12.86
CA ILE A 60 6.70 -4.08 -13.47
C ILE A 60 5.82 -3.26 -14.40
N GLY A 61 5.08 -3.90 -15.31
CA GLY A 61 4.19 -3.23 -16.24
C GLY A 61 3.13 -2.38 -15.52
N PHE A 62 2.48 -2.96 -14.51
CA PHE A 62 1.54 -2.23 -13.65
C PHE A 62 2.19 -1.03 -12.96
N ASN A 63 3.36 -1.21 -12.33
CA ASN A 63 4.03 -0.14 -11.59
C ASN A 63 4.47 1.02 -12.50
N VAL A 64 4.97 0.73 -13.70
CA VAL A 64 5.33 1.76 -14.70
C VAL A 64 4.07 2.52 -15.13
N GLY A 65 3.01 1.82 -15.52
CA GLY A 65 1.76 2.45 -15.96
C GLY A 65 1.12 3.28 -14.86
N ASN A 66 1.02 2.74 -13.65
CA ASN A 66 0.41 3.42 -12.51
C ASN A 66 1.19 4.68 -12.09
N ALA A 67 2.52 4.59 -12.01
CA ALA A 67 3.37 5.73 -11.72
C ALA A 67 3.32 6.78 -12.83
N TYR A 68 3.27 6.35 -14.10
CA TYR A 68 3.15 7.25 -15.23
C TYR A 68 1.83 8.03 -15.19
N ILE A 69 0.69 7.35 -15.07
CA ILE A 69 -0.62 8.00 -15.11
C ILE A 69 -0.77 8.97 -13.92
N ASN A 70 -0.41 8.54 -12.70
CA ASN A 70 -0.47 9.42 -11.53
C ASN A 70 0.52 10.58 -11.64
N GLY A 71 1.77 10.34 -12.02
CA GLY A 71 2.80 11.37 -12.12
C GLY A 71 2.50 12.39 -13.22
N ARG A 72 2.04 11.95 -14.39
CA ARG A 72 1.63 12.85 -15.49
C ARG A 72 0.44 13.72 -15.09
N TRP A 73 -0.53 13.16 -14.38
CA TRP A 73 -1.65 13.95 -13.91
C TRP A 73 -1.22 14.97 -12.86
N LEU A 74 -0.48 14.56 -11.83
CA LEU A 74 -0.14 15.45 -10.72
C LEU A 74 0.85 16.54 -11.13
N PHE A 75 1.80 16.23 -12.03
CA PHE A 75 2.89 17.14 -12.36
C PHE A 75 2.73 17.85 -13.71
N HIS A 76 1.83 17.42 -14.61
CA HIS A 76 1.73 18.00 -15.96
C HIS A 76 0.31 18.42 -16.36
N PHE A 77 -0.68 17.54 -16.19
CA PHE A 77 -2.01 17.75 -16.79
C PHE A 77 -3.12 18.20 -15.83
N GLY A 78 -3.05 17.78 -14.56
CA GLY A 78 -4.06 18.09 -13.56
C GLY A 78 -4.08 19.58 -13.20
N PRO A 79 -5.05 20.01 -12.38
CA PRO A 79 -5.10 21.39 -11.90
C PRO A 79 -3.83 21.74 -11.14
N GLU A 80 -3.33 22.96 -11.35
CA GLU A 80 -2.23 23.50 -10.54
C GLU A 80 -2.69 23.69 -9.11
N ARG A 81 -1.80 23.36 -8.18
CA ARG A 81 -2.07 23.44 -6.74
C ARG A 81 -0.91 24.12 -6.08
N GLY A 82 -1.14 25.34 -5.62
CA GLY A 82 -0.17 26.11 -4.86
C GLY A 82 -0.14 25.68 -3.40
N VAL A 83 0.42 26.55 -2.57
CA VAL A 83 0.56 26.32 -1.12
C VAL A 83 -0.80 26.28 -0.41
N GLU A 84 -1.82 26.93 -0.96
CA GLU A 84 -3.18 26.95 -0.42
C GLU A 84 -3.79 25.55 -0.33
N TRP A 85 -3.45 24.66 -1.26
CA TRP A 85 -3.93 23.28 -1.23
C TRP A 85 -3.48 22.53 0.02
N LEU A 86 -2.32 22.88 0.58
CA LEU A 86 -1.80 22.22 1.79
C LEU A 86 -2.63 22.54 3.04
N SER A 87 -3.42 23.62 3.01
CA SER A 87 -4.35 23.99 4.08
C SER A 87 -5.77 23.52 3.81
N ASP A 88 -6.05 22.94 2.65
CA ASP A 88 -7.38 22.46 2.29
C ASP A 88 -7.77 21.26 3.18
N PRO A 89 -9.00 21.23 3.74
CA PRO A 89 -9.43 20.12 4.59
C PRO A 89 -9.32 18.75 3.93
N ARG A 90 -9.55 18.65 2.61
CA ARG A 90 -9.41 17.39 1.87
C ARG A 90 -7.96 16.92 1.90
N PHE A 91 -7.02 17.83 1.69
CA PHE A 91 -5.60 17.49 1.73
C PHE A 91 -5.19 16.98 3.12
N ILE A 92 -5.56 17.71 4.17
CA ILE A 92 -5.24 17.36 5.56
C ILE A 92 -5.83 16.00 5.93
N VAL A 93 -7.13 15.80 5.67
CA VAL A 93 -7.82 14.53 5.94
C VAL A 93 -7.19 13.39 5.14
N GLY A 94 -6.90 13.61 3.85
CA GLY A 94 -6.23 12.63 3.01
C GLY A 94 -4.86 12.21 3.55
N CYS A 95 -4.05 13.17 4.01
CA CYS A 95 -2.75 12.90 4.63
C CYS A 95 -2.87 12.11 5.94
N VAL A 96 -3.84 12.43 6.79
CA VAL A 96 -4.10 11.68 8.04
C VAL A 96 -4.52 10.25 7.73
N ILE A 97 -5.42 10.04 6.76
CA ILE A 97 -5.84 8.71 6.33
C ILE A 97 -4.66 7.94 5.73
N PHE A 98 -3.84 8.60 4.90
CA PHE A 98 -2.65 8.02 4.30
C PHE A 98 -1.66 7.53 5.37
N ALA A 99 -1.30 8.40 6.32
CA ALA A 99 -0.40 8.06 7.41
C ALA A 99 -0.96 6.92 8.28
N THR A 100 -2.25 6.97 8.60
CA THR A 100 -2.93 5.91 9.36
C THR A 100 -2.82 4.56 8.64
N GLY A 101 -3.14 4.52 7.35
CA GLY A 101 -3.01 3.32 6.53
C GLY A 101 -1.58 2.79 6.47
N PHE A 102 -0.59 3.69 6.35
CA PHE A 102 0.82 3.33 6.38
C PHE A 102 1.24 2.68 7.69
N VAL A 103 0.88 3.27 8.84
CA VAL A 103 1.20 2.69 10.17
C VAL A 103 0.56 1.32 10.32
N ILE A 104 -0.70 1.16 9.89
CA ILE A 104 -1.40 -0.13 9.97
C ILE A 104 -0.68 -1.18 9.13
N HIS A 105 -0.38 -0.91 7.85
CA HIS A 105 0.23 -1.94 7.00
C HIS A 105 1.64 -2.28 7.46
N SER A 106 2.48 -1.27 7.76
CA SER A 106 3.88 -1.48 8.16
C SER A 106 4.00 -2.23 9.49
N THR A 107 3.10 -1.94 10.44
CA THR A 107 3.02 -2.69 11.70
C THR A 107 2.58 -4.14 11.47
N SER A 108 1.62 -4.34 10.57
CA SER A 108 1.11 -5.68 10.23
C SER A 108 2.17 -6.53 9.54
N ASP A 109 2.90 -5.94 8.58
CA ASP A 109 4.02 -6.58 7.89
C ASP A 109 5.14 -6.95 8.85
N ARG A 110 5.44 -6.08 9.84
CA ARG A 110 6.38 -6.41 10.91
C ARG A 110 5.95 -7.62 11.72
N ILE A 111 4.67 -7.72 12.10
CA ILE A 111 4.12 -8.88 12.83
C ILE A 111 4.27 -10.14 11.98
N LEU A 112 3.81 -10.11 10.72
CA LEU A 112 3.87 -11.26 9.81
C LEU A 112 5.30 -11.75 9.59
N ARG A 113 6.24 -10.82 9.38
CA ARG A 113 7.66 -11.15 9.23
C ARG A 113 8.23 -11.83 10.47
N ASN A 114 7.83 -11.41 11.67
CA ASN A 114 8.34 -11.98 12.91
C ASN A 114 7.77 -13.37 13.22
N LEU A 115 6.71 -13.81 12.51
CA LEU A 115 6.21 -15.18 12.61
C LEU A 115 7.09 -16.20 11.90
N ARG A 116 7.86 -15.76 10.89
CA ARG A 116 8.79 -16.61 10.15
C ARG A 116 10.15 -16.62 10.85
N SER A 117 10.65 -17.82 11.12
CA SER A 117 12.02 -18.00 11.60
C SER A 117 13.03 -17.73 10.47
N LYS A 118 14.30 -17.48 10.83
CA LYS A 118 15.41 -17.34 9.86
C LYS A 118 15.93 -18.69 9.35
N THR A 119 15.52 -19.80 9.94
CA THR A 119 15.94 -21.17 9.60
C THR A 119 14.84 -21.88 8.80
N GLU A 120 15.21 -22.83 7.93
CA GLU A 120 14.28 -23.54 7.01
C GLU A 120 13.16 -24.30 7.73
N GLU A 121 13.40 -24.77 8.96
CA GLU A 121 12.42 -25.42 9.85
C GLU A 121 11.29 -24.46 10.32
N GLY A 122 11.42 -23.16 10.00
CA GLY A 122 10.55 -22.06 10.42
C GLY A 122 9.49 -21.62 9.43
N ASN A 123 9.36 -22.27 8.26
CA ASN A 123 8.47 -21.85 7.17
C ASN A 123 7.01 -22.30 7.33
N ALA A 124 6.68 -23.05 8.39
CA ALA A 124 5.29 -23.39 8.69
C ALA A 124 4.47 -22.13 8.94
N TYR A 125 3.31 -22.01 8.27
CA TYR A 125 2.40 -20.92 8.49
C TYR A 125 1.91 -20.90 9.95
N ARG A 126 1.78 -19.70 10.52
CA ARG A 126 1.30 -19.49 11.89
C ARG A 126 0.18 -18.45 11.90
N VAL A 127 -0.70 -18.55 12.88
CA VAL A 127 -1.74 -17.56 13.11
C VAL A 127 -1.10 -16.27 13.65
N PRO A 128 -1.26 -15.11 12.97
CA PRO A 128 -0.75 -13.85 13.47
C PRO A 128 -1.57 -13.34 14.66
N TYR A 129 -0.89 -12.75 15.65
CA TYR A 129 -1.51 -12.11 16.82
C TYR A 129 -0.89 -10.72 17.08
N GLY A 130 -1.65 -9.86 17.77
CA GLY A 130 -1.25 -8.50 18.09
C GLY A 130 -1.72 -7.43 17.09
N GLY A 131 -1.75 -6.17 17.53
CA GLY A 131 -2.24 -5.06 16.70
C GLY A 131 -3.67 -5.28 16.19
N LEU A 132 -3.90 -4.96 14.91
CA LEU A 132 -5.19 -5.17 14.26
C LEU A 132 -5.51 -6.63 13.94
N PHE A 133 -4.53 -7.55 14.04
CA PHE A 133 -4.82 -8.98 13.89
C PHE A 133 -5.76 -9.50 14.98
N ARG A 134 -5.99 -8.76 16.08
CA ARG A 134 -7.04 -9.12 17.05
C ARG A 134 -8.44 -9.14 16.42
N TRP A 135 -8.69 -8.29 15.42
CA TRP A 135 -10.02 -8.12 14.83
C TRP A 135 -10.11 -8.63 13.39
N ILE A 136 -9.04 -8.51 12.60
CA ILE A 136 -9.07 -8.85 11.17
C ILE A 136 -7.91 -9.76 10.73
N SER A 137 -8.13 -10.57 9.70
CA SER A 137 -7.15 -11.53 9.18
C SER A 137 -6.08 -10.90 8.30
N SER A 138 -6.40 -9.81 7.60
CA SER A 138 -5.46 -9.14 6.68
C SER A 138 -5.40 -7.63 6.95
N PRO A 139 -4.94 -7.20 8.14
CA PRO A 139 -4.77 -5.79 8.48
C PRO A 139 -3.72 -5.10 7.61
N ASN A 140 -2.74 -5.82 7.06
CA ASN A 140 -1.82 -5.28 6.06
C ASN A 140 -2.55 -4.78 4.82
N TYR A 141 -3.47 -5.58 4.27
CA TYR A 141 -4.30 -5.19 3.13
C TYR A 141 -5.27 -4.07 3.47
N PHE A 142 -5.89 -4.11 4.66
CA PHE A 142 -6.73 -3.01 5.14
C PHE A 142 -5.95 -1.69 5.23
N GLY A 143 -4.74 -1.72 5.79
CA GLY A 143 -3.86 -0.56 5.87
C GLY A 143 -3.47 -0.02 4.50
N GLU A 144 -3.11 -0.89 3.56
CA GLU A 144 -2.73 -0.48 2.21
C GLU A 144 -3.90 0.14 1.43
N MET A 145 -5.10 -0.45 1.49
CA MET A 145 -6.30 0.17 0.91
C MET A 145 -6.62 1.53 1.55
N THR A 146 -6.55 1.61 2.89
CA THR A 146 -6.77 2.86 3.63
C THR A 146 -5.76 3.92 3.20
N GLN A 147 -4.49 3.55 3.05
CA GLN A 147 -3.45 4.46 2.64
C GLN A 147 -3.73 5.05 1.25
N TRP A 148 -4.10 4.22 0.28
CA TRP A 148 -4.39 4.69 -1.08
C TRP A 148 -5.69 5.48 -1.18
N LEU A 149 -6.68 5.20 -0.32
CA LEU A 149 -7.84 6.08 -0.16
C LEU A 149 -7.40 7.48 0.30
N GLY A 150 -6.52 7.55 1.30
CA GLY A 150 -5.92 8.80 1.76
C GLY A 150 -5.19 9.54 0.64
N PHE A 151 -4.42 8.82 -0.19
CA PHE A 151 -3.74 9.40 -1.35
C PHE A 151 -4.74 9.95 -2.38
N ALA A 152 -5.80 9.21 -2.70
CA ALA A 152 -6.85 9.64 -3.63
C ALA A 152 -7.54 10.93 -3.14
N ILE A 153 -7.82 11.03 -1.84
CA ILE A 153 -8.42 12.22 -1.22
C ILE A 153 -7.42 13.38 -1.21
N ALA A 154 -6.17 13.15 -0.77
CA ALA A 154 -5.14 14.19 -0.66
C ALA A 154 -4.78 14.79 -2.03
N THR A 155 -4.70 13.93 -3.04
CA THR A 155 -4.44 14.34 -4.43
C THR A 155 -5.69 14.73 -5.18
N TRP A 156 -6.89 14.54 -4.63
CA TRP A 156 -8.18 14.81 -5.26
C TRP A 156 -8.15 14.59 -6.79
N SER A 157 -7.67 13.42 -7.22
CA SER A 157 -7.31 13.15 -8.61
C SER A 157 -8.00 11.90 -9.12
N ILE A 158 -8.42 11.91 -10.39
CA ILE A 158 -9.04 10.74 -11.03
C ILE A 158 -8.07 9.56 -11.06
N PRO A 159 -6.77 9.72 -11.42
CA PRO A 159 -5.80 8.63 -11.33
C PRO A 159 -5.59 8.09 -9.92
N GLY A 160 -5.55 8.97 -8.91
CA GLY A 160 -5.42 8.54 -7.52
C GLY A 160 -6.63 7.71 -7.07
N LEU A 161 -7.84 8.14 -7.44
CA LEU A 161 -9.08 7.37 -7.19
C LEU A 161 -9.08 6.04 -7.94
N ALA A 162 -8.72 6.03 -9.22
CA ALA A 162 -8.63 4.81 -10.02
C ALA A 162 -7.63 3.82 -9.41
N PHE A 163 -6.49 4.30 -8.91
CA PHE A 163 -5.52 3.46 -8.23
C PHE A 163 -6.05 2.91 -6.90
N PHE A 164 -6.76 3.72 -6.10
CA PHE A 164 -7.45 3.21 -4.91
C PHE A 164 -8.45 2.09 -5.25
N VAL A 165 -9.31 2.31 -6.26
CA VAL A 165 -10.30 1.29 -6.69
C VAL A 165 -9.60 0.02 -7.16
N TRP A 166 -8.52 0.15 -7.93
CA TRP A 166 -7.72 -0.99 -8.35
C TRP A 166 -7.13 -1.75 -7.16
N THR A 167 -6.54 -1.04 -6.20
CA THR A 167 -5.97 -1.66 -4.99
C THR A 167 -7.04 -2.37 -4.17
N PHE A 168 -8.21 -1.75 -4.00
CA PHE A 168 -9.36 -2.38 -3.35
C PHE A 168 -9.77 -3.67 -4.08
N ALA A 169 -9.97 -3.60 -5.40
CA ALA A 169 -10.38 -4.74 -6.22
C ALA A 169 -9.38 -5.91 -6.18
N ASN A 170 -8.09 -5.64 -5.98
CA ASN A 170 -7.05 -6.67 -5.88
C ASN A 170 -6.91 -7.23 -4.47
N LEU A 171 -6.88 -6.37 -3.44
CA LEU A 171 -6.57 -6.77 -2.08
C LEU A 171 -7.78 -7.30 -1.32
N PHE A 172 -8.97 -6.76 -1.59
CA PHE A 172 -10.18 -7.17 -0.88
C PHE A 172 -10.53 -8.66 -1.13
N PRO A 173 -10.59 -9.17 -2.38
CA PRO A 173 -10.83 -10.60 -2.61
C PRO A 173 -9.73 -11.49 -2.04
N ARG A 174 -8.46 -11.02 -2.08
CA ARG A 174 -7.31 -11.74 -1.52
C ARG A 174 -7.41 -11.87 0.00
N ALA A 175 -7.88 -10.84 0.71
CA ALA A 175 -8.12 -10.93 2.14
C ALA A 175 -9.21 -11.95 2.48
N LEU A 176 -10.29 -11.99 1.69
CA LEU A 176 -11.36 -12.98 1.87
C LEU A 176 -10.83 -14.41 1.65
N ALA A 177 -9.99 -14.61 0.62
CA ALA A 177 -9.33 -15.89 0.37
C ALA A 177 -8.40 -16.28 1.52
N ASN A 178 -7.56 -15.37 2.01
CA ASN A 178 -6.68 -15.60 3.15
C ASN A 178 -7.48 -15.96 4.40
N HIS A 179 -8.59 -15.26 4.67
CA HIS A 179 -9.45 -15.54 5.81
C HIS A 179 -10.06 -16.95 5.74
N ARG A 180 -10.56 -17.36 4.56
CA ARG A 180 -11.07 -18.72 4.34
C ARG A 180 -9.98 -19.78 4.52
N TRP A 181 -8.80 -19.53 3.97
CA TRP A 181 -7.66 -20.43 4.10
C TRP A 181 -7.27 -20.60 5.57
N TYR A 182 -7.13 -19.51 6.33
CA TYR A 182 -6.82 -19.59 7.76
C TYR A 182 -7.85 -20.39 8.57
N LYS A 183 -9.14 -20.25 8.26
CA LYS A 183 -10.22 -21.02 8.91
C LYS A 183 -10.19 -22.51 8.56
N GLY A 184 -9.73 -22.86 7.36
CA GLY A 184 -9.60 -24.25 6.91
C GLY A 184 -8.33 -24.93 7.43
N GLU A 185 -7.24 -24.17 7.55
CA GLU A 185 -5.93 -24.68 7.92
C GLU A 185 -5.76 -24.83 9.45
N PHE A 186 -6.26 -23.87 10.24
CA PHE A 186 -6.04 -23.83 11.68
C PHE A 186 -7.33 -24.13 12.45
N GLN A 187 -7.34 -25.23 13.21
CA GLN A 187 -8.47 -25.60 14.07
C GLN A 187 -8.73 -24.54 15.16
N ASP A 188 -7.67 -23.96 15.73
CA ASP A 188 -7.75 -22.93 16.78
C ASP A 188 -7.81 -21.50 16.24
N TYR A 189 -8.25 -21.29 15.00
CA TYR A 189 -8.35 -19.94 14.46
C TYR A 189 -9.41 -19.09 15.20
N PRO A 190 -9.13 -17.83 15.58
CA PRO A 190 -10.08 -17.01 16.30
C PRO A 190 -11.40 -16.80 15.53
N LYS A 191 -12.50 -17.34 16.06
CA LYS A 191 -13.82 -17.35 15.39
C LYS A 191 -14.42 -15.95 15.22
N GLU A 192 -14.10 -15.03 16.12
CA GLU A 192 -14.58 -13.64 16.08
C GLU A 192 -13.81 -12.78 15.06
N ARG A 193 -12.65 -13.24 14.59
CA ARG A 193 -11.86 -12.49 13.61
C ARG A 193 -12.62 -12.39 12.29
N ARG A 194 -12.58 -11.19 11.72
CA ARG A 194 -13.14 -10.83 10.41
C ARG A 194 -12.05 -10.88 9.33
N ALA A 195 -12.42 -10.85 8.06
CA ALA A 195 -11.46 -10.94 6.98
C ALA A 195 -10.64 -9.64 6.83
N ILE A 196 -11.30 -8.49 6.75
CA ILE A 196 -10.66 -7.23 6.35
C ILE A 196 -11.27 -5.96 6.95
N ILE A 197 -12.59 -5.88 7.19
CA ILE A 197 -13.24 -4.72 7.82
C ILE A 197 -13.54 -5.08 9.29
N PRO A 198 -12.92 -4.39 10.26
CA PRO A 198 -13.14 -4.67 11.67
C PRO A 198 -14.63 -4.67 12.03
N PHE A 199 -15.07 -5.69 12.77
CA PHE A 199 -16.44 -5.89 13.25
C PHE A 199 -17.52 -6.10 12.16
N VAL A 200 -17.19 -5.93 10.88
CA VAL A 200 -18.15 -6.06 9.77
C VAL A 200 -17.87 -7.33 8.97
N LEU A 201 -16.71 -7.41 8.30
CA LEU A 201 -16.44 -8.43 7.29
C LEU A 201 -15.05 -9.01 7.36
#